data_AF-A0A934ABJ9-F1
#
_entry.id   AF-A0A934ABJ9-F1
#
_cell.length_a   1.000
_cell.length_b   1.000
_cell.length_c   1.000
_cell.angle_alpha   90.00
_cell.angle_beta   90.00
_cell.angle_gamma   90.00
#
_symmetry.space_group_name_H-M   'P 1'
#
loop_
_entity.id
_entity.type
_entity.pdbx_description
1 polymer ?
#
loop_
_entity_poly.entity_id
_entity_poly.type
_entity_poly.pdbx_seq_one_letter_code
_entity_poly.pdbx_strand_id
1 'polypeptide(L)'
;MGTTTGTLAKQAVSNATVSQAAGYYSAFNLSTVDTNLATANIKSGVSIFGVAGKPEVVDTAGATAVPGDILTGKTAFVGGSQVTGTVTAGGNVTGVNGAQTITVPDGLYTGSKTATAIDTNLVASNIKCGVTIFGVKGTAESTDGRYIDHCDGTVTDVATGLMWTQNANLGGVMTWVDAVAYCNNMNAGAGTYGYTGWRLPSVQQQDGPSGPMGKPELDTLGRPGGIPGAMPYSMPGAPFFTGVQPGCYWSGTTFNVFTDFACVVDLYDGDVVVSGKTGATFVWPVRAG
;
A
#
# COMPACT_ATOMS: atom_id res chain seq x y z
N MET A 1 1.30 89.91 63.99
CA MET A 1 1.53 88.81 63.04
C MET A 1 0.17 88.34 62.54
N GLY A 2 -0.21 88.70 61.31
CA GLY A 2 -1.50 88.28 60.75
C GLY A 2 -1.38 86.86 60.22
N THR A 3 -2.33 85.99 60.56
CA THR A 3 -2.42 84.63 60.01
C THR A 3 -2.98 84.71 58.58
N THR A 4 -2.21 84.25 57.61
CA THR A 4 -2.68 84.00 56.23
C THR A 4 -3.39 82.66 56.19
N THR A 5 -4.65 82.65 55.78
CA THR A 5 -5.39 81.42 55.45
C THR A 5 -5.22 81.10 53.97
N GLY A 6 -4.87 79.84 53.68
CA GLY A 6 -4.77 79.31 52.31
C GLY A 6 -5.71 78.12 52.13
N THR A 7 -6.29 77.99 50.93
CA THR A 7 -7.16 76.87 50.58
C THR A 7 -6.33 75.83 49.83
N LEU A 8 -6.11 74.65 50.44
CA LEU A 8 -5.49 73.51 49.75
C LEU A 8 -6.57 72.75 48.97
N ALA A 9 -6.45 72.74 47.64
CA ALA A 9 -7.38 72.00 46.79
C ALA A 9 -7.24 70.49 47.06
N LYS A 10 -8.33 69.84 47.45
CA LYS A 10 -8.42 68.38 47.50
C LYS A 10 -8.41 67.87 46.05
N GLN A 11 -7.34 67.22 45.63
CA GLN A 11 -7.33 66.49 44.36
C GLN A 11 -7.78 65.04 44.59
N ALA A 12 -8.63 64.54 43.70
CA ALA A 12 -9.03 63.13 43.68
C ALA A 12 -7.95 62.28 42.98
N VAL A 13 -7.71 61.08 43.49
CA VAL A 13 -6.78 60.12 42.90
C VAL A 13 -7.38 59.59 41.59
N SER A 14 -6.60 59.60 40.51
CA SER A 14 -6.98 59.01 39.22
C SER A 14 -6.96 57.49 39.31
N ASN A 15 -8.03 56.83 38.86
CA ASN A 15 -8.06 55.37 38.70
C ASN A 15 -7.55 54.92 37.31
N ALA A 16 -7.21 55.86 36.43
CA ALA A 16 -6.83 55.60 35.04
C ALA A 16 -5.31 55.65 34.82
N THR A 17 -4.54 56.23 35.75
CA THR A 17 -3.10 56.48 35.61
C THR A 17 -2.34 56.23 36.90
N VAL A 18 -1.09 55.78 36.81
CA VAL A 18 -0.19 55.60 37.96
C VAL A 18 0.35 56.91 38.52
N SER A 19 0.44 57.95 37.67
CA SER A 19 0.86 59.29 38.07
C SER A 19 -0.28 60.02 38.76
N GLN A 20 -0.03 60.49 39.97
CA GLN A 20 -0.97 61.25 40.79
C GLN A 20 -0.46 62.68 40.98
N ALA A 21 -1.29 63.65 40.64
CA ALA A 21 -0.96 65.06 40.74
C ALA A 21 -0.88 65.53 42.21
N ALA A 22 -0.15 66.61 42.44
CA ALA A 22 0.02 67.17 43.78
C ALA A 22 -1.30 67.78 44.32
N GLY A 23 -1.48 67.71 45.64
CA GLY A 23 -2.60 68.29 46.36
C GLY A 23 -2.20 68.55 47.82
N TYR A 24 -2.84 67.84 48.76
CA TYR A 24 -2.35 67.80 50.15
C TYR A 24 -1.00 67.09 50.30
N TYR A 25 -0.69 66.17 49.38
CA TYR A 25 0.58 65.48 49.26
C TYR A 25 1.32 65.92 47.99
N SER A 26 2.64 65.76 47.96
CA SER A 26 3.43 65.97 46.73
C SER A 26 2.97 65.01 45.64
N ALA A 27 3.17 65.37 44.37
CA ALA A 27 2.93 64.45 43.27
C ALA A 27 3.77 63.17 43.45
N PHE A 28 3.19 62.02 43.12
CA PHE A 28 3.85 60.73 43.27
C PHE A 28 3.40 59.75 42.19
N ASN A 29 4.12 58.63 42.07
CA ASN A 29 3.79 57.55 41.16
C ASN A 29 3.46 56.27 41.95
N LEU A 30 2.28 55.71 41.73
CA LEU A 30 1.82 54.51 42.45
C LEU A 30 2.74 53.31 42.24
N SER A 31 3.38 53.14 41.07
CA SER A 31 4.30 52.04 40.84
C SER A 31 5.63 52.17 41.59
N THR A 32 5.98 53.38 42.03
CA THR A 32 7.14 53.62 42.90
C THR A 32 6.83 53.41 44.39
N VAL A 33 5.56 53.55 44.76
CA VAL A 33 5.09 53.36 46.14
C VAL A 33 4.80 51.88 46.42
N ASP A 34 4.20 51.18 45.46
CA ASP A 34 3.94 49.75 45.53
C ASP A 34 4.50 49.06 44.28
N THR A 35 5.63 48.39 44.47
CA THR A 35 6.29 47.62 43.41
C THR A 35 5.45 46.43 42.94
N ASN A 36 4.43 46.02 43.69
CA ASN A 36 3.50 44.99 43.26
C ASN A 36 2.48 45.49 42.23
N LEU A 37 2.32 46.81 42.04
CA LEU A 37 1.57 47.39 40.91
C LEU A 37 2.39 47.26 39.61
N ALA A 38 2.65 46.01 39.24
CA ALA A 38 3.42 45.60 38.10
C ALA A 38 2.57 44.70 37.20
N THR A 39 2.80 44.78 35.89
CA THR A 39 2.06 44.00 34.88
C THR A 39 2.04 42.49 35.19
N ALA A 40 3.12 41.94 35.74
CA ALA A 40 3.26 40.52 36.07
C ALA A 40 2.34 40.04 37.21
N ASN A 41 1.77 40.94 38.01
CA ASN A 41 0.88 40.61 39.13
C ASN A 41 -0.60 40.82 38.79
N ILE A 42 -0.91 41.37 37.62
CA ILE A 42 -2.26 41.75 37.22
C ILE A 42 -2.74 40.75 36.16
N LYS A 43 -3.94 40.18 36.39
CA LYS A 43 -4.58 39.21 35.47
C LYS A 43 -4.79 39.82 34.09
N SER A 44 -4.57 39.02 33.05
CA SER A 44 -4.84 39.37 31.66
C SER A 44 -6.25 39.96 31.47
N GLY A 45 -6.34 41.04 30.69
CA GLY A 45 -7.60 41.77 30.45
C GLY A 45 -8.03 42.72 31.57
N VAL A 46 -7.33 42.75 32.71
CA VAL A 46 -7.56 43.70 33.80
C VAL A 46 -6.55 44.84 33.71
N SER A 47 -6.98 46.07 33.98
CA SER A 47 -6.09 47.23 34.13
C SER A 47 -6.33 47.87 35.50
N ILE A 48 -5.25 48.14 36.23
CA ILE A 48 -5.28 48.80 37.52
C ILE A 48 -4.44 50.06 37.40
N PHE A 49 -5.05 51.24 37.57
CA PHE A 49 -4.38 52.54 37.40
C PHE A 49 -3.68 52.72 36.05
N GLY A 50 -4.23 52.14 34.99
CA GLY A 50 -3.64 52.21 33.64
C GLY A 50 -2.50 51.21 33.40
N VAL A 51 -2.10 50.41 34.39
CA VAL A 51 -1.17 49.29 34.21
C VAL A 51 -1.97 48.09 33.73
N ALA A 52 -1.77 47.71 32.47
CA ALA A 52 -2.39 46.53 31.89
C ALA A 52 -1.79 45.23 32.45
N GLY A 53 -2.66 44.26 32.71
CA GLY A 53 -2.27 42.91 33.09
C GLY A 53 -1.51 42.18 32.00
N LYS A 54 -0.57 41.34 32.43
CA LYS A 54 0.28 40.56 31.55
C LYS A 54 -0.55 39.42 30.91
N PRO A 55 -0.47 39.19 29.59
CA PRO A 55 -1.28 38.19 28.91
C PRO A 55 -1.16 36.76 29.46
N GLU A 56 0.01 36.41 29.99
CA GLU A 56 0.30 35.08 30.55
C GLU A 56 -0.28 34.87 31.96
N VAL A 57 -0.75 35.92 32.65
CA VAL A 57 -1.34 35.81 33.99
C VAL A 57 -2.83 35.52 33.85
N VAL A 58 -3.19 34.25 33.93
CA VAL A 58 -4.56 33.76 33.74
C VAL A 58 -5.07 33.01 34.96
N ASP A 59 -6.39 32.91 35.08
CA ASP A 59 -7.04 32.13 36.13
C ASP A 59 -7.11 30.66 35.72
N THR A 60 -6.50 29.80 36.52
CA THR A 60 -6.37 28.36 36.25
C THR A 60 -7.33 27.51 37.08
N ALA A 61 -8.28 28.11 37.81
CA ALA A 61 -9.24 27.40 38.64
C ALA A 61 -10.15 26.44 37.83
N GLY A 62 -10.40 26.75 36.56
CA GLY A 62 -11.21 25.91 35.66
C GLY A 62 -10.43 24.84 34.89
N ALA A 63 -9.10 24.74 35.06
CA ALA A 63 -8.32 23.71 34.39
C ALA A 63 -8.56 22.33 35.04
N THR A 64 -8.56 21.27 34.24
CA THR A 64 -8.94 19.91 34.69
C THR A 64 -7.87 18.85 34.47
N ALA A 65 -6.71 19.23 33.93
CA ALA A 65 -5.66 18.27 33.58
C ALA A 65 -5.09 17.57 34.83
N VAL A 66 -5.04 16.25 34.80
CA VAL A 66 -4.35 15.44 35.82
C VAL A 66 -3.02 14.91 35.28
N PRO A 67 -2.09 14.42 36.14
CA PRO A 67 -0.83 13.83 35.67
C PRO A 67 -1.00 12.73 34.60
N GLY A 68 -2.14 12.02 34.63
CA GLY A 68 -2.52 10.98 33.67
C GLY A 68 -3.07 11.49 32.33
N ASP A 69 -3.20 12.80 32.14
CA ASP A 69 -3.59 13.40 30.85
C ASP A 69 -2.38 13.98 30.10
N ILE A 70 -1.24 14.10 30.78
CA ILE A 70 -0.09 14.88 30.31
C ILE A 70 1.09 13.95 30.07
N LEU A 71 1.74 14.11 28.92
CA LEU A 71 2.94 13.36 28.56
C LEU A 71 4.08 13.63 29.55
N THR A 72 4.84 12.59 29.89
CA THR A 72 6.04 12.67 30.73
C THR A 72 6.99 13.77 30.22
N GLY A 73 7.47 14.60 31.14
CA GLY A 73 8.32 15.75 30.83
C GLY A 73 7.57 17.01 30.37
N LYS A 74 6.24 16.96 30.23
CA LYS A 74 5.38 18.14 30.02
C LYS A 74 4.68 18.53 31.32
N THR A 75 4.33 19.81 31.43
CA THR A 75 3.65 20.37 32.61
C THR A 75 2.48 21.26 32.22
N ALA A 76 1.49 21.38 33.11
CA ALA A 76 0.39 22.33 33.02
C ALA A 76 0.20 23.03 34.39
N PHE A 77 -0.55 24.14 34.43
CA PHE A 77 -0.98 24.75 35.69
C PHE A 77 -2.47 24.52 35.90
N VAL A 78 -2.84 24.02 37.07
CA VAL A 78 -4.22 23.68 37.46
C VAL A 78 -4.47 24.16 38.87
N GLY A 79 -5.50 25.01 39.06
CA GLY A 79 -5.84 25.56 40.37
C GLY A 79 -4.67 26.28 41.06
N GLY A 80 -3.83 26.97 40.30
CA GLY A 80 -2.65 27.67 40.81
C GLY A 80 -1.42 26.79 41.10
N SER A 81 -1.50 25.48 40.87
CA SER A 81 -0.39 24.54 41.09
C SER A 81 0.13 23.95 39.78
N GLN A 82 1.44 23.73 39.70
CA GLN A 82 2.03 23.04 38.56
C GLN A 82 1.76 21.53 38.65
N VAL A 83 1.25 20.95 37.58
CA VAL A 83 1.00 19.52 37.40
C VAL A 83 2.00 18.98 36.38
N THR A 84 2.71 17.91 36.74
CA THR A 84 3.69 17.25 35.86
C THR A 84 3.10 15.97 35.29
N GLY A 85 3.27 15.76 33.99
CA GLY A 85 2.76 14.59 33.29
C GLY A 85 3.49 13.30 33.65
N THR A 86 2.74 12.20 33.62
CA THR A 86 3.19 10.84 33.94
C THR A 86 2.91 9.84 32.82
N VAL A 87 2.19 10.25 31.77
CA VAL A 87 1.81 9.37 30.66
C VAL A 87 3.02 9.12 29.77
N THR A 88 3.19 7.88 29.33
CA THR A 88 4.22 7.53 28.35
C THR A 88 3.68 7.70 26.93
N ALA A 89 4.54 8.09 25.98
CA ALA A 89 4.14 8.17 24.58
C ALA A 89 3.91 6.74 24.03
N GLY A 90 2.76 6.54 23.41
CA GLY A 90 2.43 5.29 22.72
C GLY A 90 3.23 5.14 21.42
N GLY A 91 3.75 3.93 21.19
CA GLY A 91 4.47 3.55 19.98
C GLY A 91 3.58 2.83 18.95
N ASN A 92 4.16 2.46 17.80
CA ASN A 92 3.52 1.49 16.93
C ASN A 92 3.48 0.14 17.65
N VAL A 93 2.43 -0.64 17.40
CA VAL A 93 2.25 -1.96 18.00
C VAL A 93 2.27 -3.00 16.89
N THR A 94 2.98 -4.10 17.10
CA THR A 94 3.02 -5.21 16.16
C THR A 94 2.65 -6.49 16.89
N GLY A 95 1.61 -7.16 16.41
CA GLY A 95 1.17 -8.44 16.91
C GLY A 95 2.16 -9.54 16.55
N VAL A 96 2.12 -10.63 17.32
CA VAL A 96 2.82 -11.87 16.94
C VAL A 96 2.10 -12.58 15.80
N ASN A 97 2.78 -13.51 15.15
CA ASN A 97 2.22 -14.33 14.08
C ASN A 97 0.93 -15.05 14.51
N GLY A 98 -0.17 -14.89 13.76
CA GLY A 98 -1.45 -15.55 14.01
C GLY A 98 -2.22 -15.01 15.22
N ALA A 99 -1.82 -13.84 15.75
CA ALA A 99 -2.50 -13.23 16.88
C ALA A 99 -3.92 -12.79 16.52
N GLN A 100 -4.92 -13.34 17.20
CA GLN A 100 -6.32 -12.92 17.06
C GLN A 100 -6.58 -11.55 17.69
N THR A 101 -5.77 -11.16 18.67
CA THR A 101 -5.86 -9.88 19.37
C THR A 101 -4.48 -9.26 19.52
N ILE A 102 -4.43 -7.93 19.42
CA ILE A 102 -3.21 -7.13 19.59
C ILE A 102 -3.50 -6.16 20.73
N THR A 103 -2.80 -6.32 21.86
CA THR A 103 -2.95 -5.41 22.99
C THR A 103 -2.21 -4.11 22.69
N VAL A 104 -2.96 -3.02 22.64
CA VAL A 104 -2.40 -1.67 22.57
C VAL A 104 -2.15 -1.21 24.01
N PRO A 105 -0.90 -0.91 24.41
CA PRO A 105 -0.60 -0.46 25.76
C PRO A 105 -1.28 0.87 26.09
N ASP A 106 -1.51 1.14 27.37
CA ASP A 106 -1.97 2.46 27.82
C ASP A 106 -0.90 3.52 27.46
N GLY A 107 -1.33 4.65 26.91
CA GLY A 107 -0.43 5.73 26.53
C GLY A 107 -1.07 6.80 25.67
N LEU A 108 -0.32 7.89 25.42
CA LEU A 108 -0.74 8.97 24.53
C LEU A 108 -0.18 8.73 23.13
N TYR A 109 -1.05 8.53 22.14
CA TYR A 109 -0.67 8.26 20.76
C TYR A 109 -0.80 9.52 19.91
N THR A 110 0.33 10.08 19.46
CA THR A 110 0.36 11.26 18.57
C THR A 110 1.04 10.89 17.25
N GLY A 111 0.64 11.52 16.14
CA GLY A 111 1.27 11.34 14.82
C GLY A 111 1.09 9.94 14.21
N SER A 112 -0.13 9.65 13.73
CA SER A 112 -0.50 8.51 12.87
C SER A 112 0.17 7.18 13.21
N LYS A 113 0.03 6.74 14.47
CA LYS A 113 0.55 5.44 14.93
C LYS A 113 -0.25 4.29 14.33
N THR A 114 0.38 3.12 14.19
CA THR A 114 -0.25 1.93 13.61
C THR A 114 -0.24 0.75 14.58
N ALA A 115 -1.25 -0.11 14.44
CA ALA A 115 -1.28 -1.46 14.99
C ALA A 115 -1.23 -2.45 13.82
N THR A 116 -0.21 -3.30 13.78
CA THR A 116 0.05 -4.22 12.66
C THR A 116 -0.19 -5.66 13.09
N ALA A 117 -1.14 -6.32 12.43
CA ALA A 117 -1.32 -7.77 12.52
C ALA A 117 -0.35 -8.48 11.58
N ILE A 118 0.18 -9.63 12.02
CA ILE A 118 1.06 -10.48 11.23
C ILE A 118 0.47 -11.87 11.21
N ASP A 119 0.35 -12.45 10.03
CA ASP A 119 0.06 -13.86 9.84
C ASP A 119 0.92 -14.39 8.68
N THR A 120 1.88 -15.25 8.97
CA THR A 120 2.77 -15.88 7.98
C THR A 120 2.02 -16.88 7.09
N ASN A 121 0.83 -17.30 7.50
CA ASN A 121 -0.05 -18.14 6.68
C ASN A 121 -0.94 -17.32 5.76
N LEU A 122 -0.93 -15.98 5.84
CA LEU A 122 -1.56 -15.09 4.85
C LEU A 122 -0.72 -15.05 3.56
N VAL A 123 -0.64 -16.19 2.88
CA VAL A 123 0.03 -16.38 1.60
C VAL A 123 -0.99 -16.93 0.58
N ALA A 124 -0.75 -16.65 -0.70
CA ALA A 124 -1.69 -16.98 -1.78
C ALA A 124 -2.09 -18.47 -1.81
N SER A 125 -1.16 -19.38 -1.55
CA SER A 125 -1.41 -20.83 -1.54
C SER A 125 -2.34 -21.31 -0.42
N ASN A 126 -2.48 -20.54 0.65
CA ASN A 126 -3.41 -20.84 1.75
C ASN A 126 -4.78 -20.19 1.56
N ILE A 127 -4.92 -19.31 0.56
CA ILE A 127 -6.16 -18.60 0.28
C ILE A 127 -6.79 -19.27 -0.93
N LYS A 128 -8.07 -19.61 -0.83
CA LYS A 128 -8.81 -20.24 -1.92
C LYS A 128 -8.75 -19.36 -3.19
N CYS A 129 -8.45 -19.98 -4.32
CA CYS A 129 -8.54 -19.37 -5.65
C CYS A 129 -9.78 -18.47 -5.83
N GLY A 130 -9.56 -17.25 -6.31
CA GLY A 130 -10.61 -16.24 -6.52
C GLY A 130 -11.04 -15.48 -5.26
N VAL A 131 -10.52 -15.84 -4.08
CA VAL A 131 -10.72 -15.09 -2.83
C VAL A 131 -9.51 -14.18 -2.59
N THR A 132 -9.77 -12.94 -2.15
CA THR A 132 -8.74 -11.99 -1.75
C THR A 132 -8.90 -11.66 -0.28
N ILE A 133 -7.83 -11.83 0.50
CA ILE A 133 -7.80 -11.48 1.94
C ILE A 133 -6.68 -10.47 2.14
N PHE A 134 -7.03 -9.27 2.62
CA PHE A 134 -6.09 -8.14 2.84
C PHE A 134 -5.18 -7.83 1.64
N GLY A 135 -5.70 -7.98 0.42
CA GLY A 135 -4.94 -7.73 -0.81
C GLY A 135 -4.11 -8.91 -1.31
N VAL A 136 -4.00 -10.01 -0.55
CA VAL A 136 -3.38 -11.25 -1.01
C VAL A 136 -4.45 -12.07 -1.75
N LYS A 137 -4.25 -12.27 -3.05
CA LYS A 137 -5.13 -13.08 -3.89
C LYS A 137 -4.77 -14.55 -3.78
N GLY A 138 -5.78 -15.40 -3.58
CA GLY A 138 -5.60 -16.84 -3.49
C GLY A 138 -5.32 -17.54 -4.82
N THR A 139 -4.62 -18.67 -4.75
CA THR A 139 -4.26 -19.53 -5.88
C THR A 139 -4.90 -20.92 -5.74
N ALA A 140 -4.86 -21.73 -6.80
CA ALA A 140 -5.15 -23.17 -6.73
C ALA A 140 -3.97 -23.96 -7.31
N GLU A 141 -3.66 -25.09 -6.68
CA GLU A 141 -2.59 -26.00 -7.11
C GLU A 141 -3.19 -27.31 -7.63
N SER A 142 -2.63 -27.87 -8.70
CA SER A 142 -3.07 -29.15 -9.23
C SER A 142 -2.72 -30.28 -8.26
N THR A 143 -3.42 -31.41 -8.35
CA THR A 143 -3.21 -32.55 -7.44
C THR A 143 -1.76 -33.07 -7.43
N ASP A 144 -1.04 -32.92 -8.54
CA ASP A 144 0.36 -33.32 -8.70
C ASP A 144 1.36 -32.20 -8.35
N GLY A 145 0.89 -31.02 -7.93
CA GLY A 145 1.72 -29.86 -7.57
C GLY A 145 2.38 -29.15 -8.75
N ARG A 146 2.07 -29.58 -9.98
CA ARG A 146 2.76 -29.07 -11.17
C ARG A 146 2.26 -27.71 -11.63
N TYR A 147 0.95 -27.50 -11.56
CA TYR A 147 0.29 -26.32 -12.08
C TYR A 147 -0.27 -25.46 -10.96
N ILE A 148 -0.06 -24.15 -11.06
CA ILE A 148 -0.63 -23.15 -10.15
C ILE A 148 -1.54 -22.23 -10.96
N ASP A 149 -2.85 -22.27 -10.71
CA ASP A 149 -3.82 -21.29 -11.19
C ASP A 149 -3.75 -20.05 -10.29
N HIS A 150 -3.40 -18.91 -10.88
CA HIS A 150 -3.37 -17.61 -10.20
C HIS A 150 -4.75 -16.93 -10.14
N CYS A 151 -5.75 -17.56 -10.77
CA CYS A 151 -7.15 -17.15 -10.77
C CYS A 151 -7.32 -15.74 -11.36
N ASP A 152 -6.35 -15.29 -12.14
CA ASP A 152 -6.31 -14.04 -12.90
C ASP A 152 -6.41 -14.29 -14.41
N GLY A 153 -6.58 -15.53 -14.84
CA GLY A 153 -6.51 -15.94 -16.24
C GLY A 153 -5.15 -16.48 -16.66
N THR A 154 -4.23 -16.73 -15.72
CA THR A 154 -2.93 -17.35 -15.97
C THR A 154 -2.69 -18.59 -15.12
N VAL A 155 -1.90 -19.52 -15.66
CA VAL A 155 -1.49 -20.76 -14.98
C VAL A 155 0.02 -20.91 -15.11
N THR A 156 0.72 -21.16 -14.01
CA THR A 156 2.16 -21.44 -14.01
C THR A 156 2.40 -22.94 -14.00
N ASP A 157 3.29 -23.42 -14.88
CA ASP A 157 3.88 -24.75 -14.84
C ASP A 157 5.21 -24.68 -14.07
N VAL A 158 5.19 -25.12 -12.81
CA VAL A 158 6.33 -25.07 -11.89
C VAL A 158 7.51 -25.90 -12.39
N ALA A 159 7.24 -26.97 -13.15
CA ALA A 159 8.28 -27.84 -13.67
C ALA A 159 9.13 -27.16 -14.75
N THR A 160 8.56 -26.21 -15.49
CA THR A 160 9.23 -25.49 -16.57
C THR A 160 9.56 -24.04 -16.22
N GLY A 161 8.94 -23.48 -15.18
CA GLY A 161 9.02 -22.06 -14.87
C GLY A 161 8.35 -21.19 -15.94
N LEU A 162 7.39 -21.74 -16.68
CA LEU A 162 6.62 -21.01 -17.70
C LEU A 162 5.23 -20.67 -17.16
N MET A 163 4.70 -19.54 -17.59
CA MET A 163 3.34 -19.10 -17.29
C MET A 163 2.55 -18.95 -18.59
N TRP A 164 1.37 -19.54 -18.61
CA TRP A 164 0.51 -19.68 -19.76
C TRP A 164 -0.79 -18.93 -19.54
N THR A 165 -1.42 -18.46 -20.63
CA THR A 165 -2.82 -18.04 -20.54
C THR A 165 -3.68 -19.26 -20.21
N GLN A 166 -4.64 -19.09 -19.30
CA GLN A 166 -5.53 -20.16 -18.88
C GLN A 166 -6.44 -20.63 -20.01
N ASN A 167 -6.90 -19.69 -20.84
CA ASN A 167 -7.60 -20.01 -22.09
C ASN A 167 -6.57 -20.22 -23.21
N ALA A 168 -6.45 -21.46 -23.68
CA ALA A 168 -5.58 -21.84 -24.77
C ALA A 168 -6.01 -21.28 -26.12
N ASN A 169 -7.25 -20.82 -26.26
CA ASN A 169 -7.79 -20.24 -27.50
C ASN A 169 -8.14 -18.75 -27.31
N LEU A 170 -7.35 -18.02 -26.50
CA LEU A 170 -7.59 -16.61 -26.20
C LEU A 170 -7.55 -15.72 -27.47
N GLY A 171 -6.63 -16.03 -28.40
CA GLY A 171 -6.44 -15.29 -29.65
C GLY A 171 -7.22 -15.83 -30.85
N GLY A 172 -7.79 -17.03 -30.77
CA GLY A 172 -8.35 -17.69 -31.95
C GLY A 172 -7.29 -18.23 -32.92
N VAL A 173 -7.70 -18.43 -34.17
CA VAL A 173 -6.79 -18.78 -35.28
C VAL A 173 -6.32 -17.53 -36.01
N MET A 174 -5.04 -17.47 -36.35
CA MET A 174 -4.49 -16.35 -37.14
C MET A 174 -3.22 -16.78 -37.88
N THR A 175 -2.75 -15.93 -38.80
CA THR A 175 -1.47 -16.17 -39.50
C THR A 175 -0.30 -16.08 -38.53
N TRP A 176 0.86 -16.64 -38.88
CA TRP A 176 2.01 -16.61 -37.97
C TRP A 176 2.46 -15.17 -37.66
N VAL A 177 2.42 -14.28 -38.65
CA VAL A 177 2.78 -12.86 -38.48
C VAL A 177 1.80 -12.17 -37.52
N ASP A 178 0.50 -12.42 -37.69
CA ASP A 178 -0.53 -11.88 -36.80
C ASP A 178 -0.42 -12.46 -35.39
N ALA A 179 -0.03 -13.74 -35.24
CA ALA A 179 0.19 -14.41 -33.96
C ALA A 179 1.33 -13.78 -33.16
N VAL A 180 2.44 -13.46 -33.83
CA VAL A 180 3.56 -12.72 -33.23
C VAL A 180 3.10 -11.31 -32.83
N ALA A 181 2.38 -10.60 -33.71
CA ALA A 181 1.85 -9.28 -33.41
C ALA A 181 0.86 -9.29 -32.24
N TYR A 182 0.01 -10.31 -32.15
CA TYR A 182 -0.93 -10.52 -31.06
C TYR A 182 -0.22 -10.65 -29.72
N CYS A 183 0.81 -11.51 -29.63
CA CYS A 183 1.60 -11.64 -28.41
C CYS A 183 2.34 -10.34 -28.06
N ASN A 184 2.85 -9.62 -29.05
CA ASN A 184 3.48 -8.30 -28.82
C ASN A 184 2.47 -7.29 -28.27
N ASN A 185 1.24 -7.27 -28.78
CA ASN A 185 0.19 -6.39 -28.30
C ASN A 185 -0.25 -6.73 -26.86
N MET A 186 -0.21 -8.01 -26.47
CA MET A 186 -0.45 -8.42 -25.07
C MET A 186 0.55 -7.80 -24.08
N ASN A 187 1.70 -7.32 -24.56
CA ASN A 187 2.73 -6.69 -23.73
C ASN A 187 2.59 -5.17 -23.62
N ALA A 188 1.56 -4.57 -24.22
CA ALA A 188 1.34 -3.12 -24.16
C ALA A 188 0.83 -2.68 -22.77
N GLY A 189 1.23 -1.48 -22.32
CA GLY A 189 0.77 -0.90 -21.06
C GLY A 189 1.18 -1.74 -19.83
N ALA A 190 0.21 -2.07 -18.97
CA ALA A 190 0.43 -2.98 -17.84
C ALA A 190 0.55 -4.46 -18.26
N GLY A 191 0.35 -4.74 -19.55
CA GLY A 191 0.30 -6.10 -20.08
C GLY A 191 -1.00 -6.83 -19.79
N THR A 192 -1.21 -7.95 -20.47
CA THR A 192 -2.40 -8.79 -20.30
C THR A 192 -2.30 -9.57 -18.99
N TYR A 193 -3.39 -9.59 -18.21
CA TYR A 193 -3.46 -10.13 -16.85
C TYR A 193 -2.46 -9.49 -15.85
N GLY A 194 -1.95 -8.30 -16.16
CA GLY A 194 -0.95 -7.60 -15.35
C GLY A 194 0.49 -8.05 -15.61
N TYR A 195 0.72 -8.86 -16.66
CA TYR A 195 2.03 -9.37 -17.02
C TYR A 195 2.45 -8.99 -18.44
N THR A 196 3.75 -8.80 -18.62
CA THR A 196 4.41 -8.61 -19.92
C THR A 196 5.42 -9.75 -20.19
N GLY A 197 5.97 -9.81 -21.39
CA GLY A 197 6.83 -10.91 -21.85
C GLY A 197 6.07 -12.06 -22.51
N TRP A 198 4.80 -11.85 -22.86
CA TRP A 198 3.99 -12.79 -23.65
C TRP A 198 4.62 -12.99 -25.03
N ARG A 199 4.81 -14.24 -25.41
CA ARG A 199 5.32 -14.69 -26.70
C ARG A 199 4.60 -15.96 -27.14
N LEU A 200 4.83 -16.34 -28.39
CA LEU A 200 4.54 -17.71 -28.83
C LEU A 200 5.53 -18.69 -28.16
N PRO A 201 5.12 -19.93 -27.87
CA PRO A 201 6.00 -20.95 -27.32
C PRO A 201 7.11 -21.28 -28.29
N SER A 202 8.27 -21.65 -27.79
CA SER A 202 9.42 -22.04 -28.60
C SER A 202 9.50 -23.55 -28.76
N VAL A 203 10.00 -23.97 -29.91
CA VAL A 203 10.46 -25.33 -30.16
C VAL A 203 11.97 -25.34 -30.10
N GLN A 204 12.54 -26.12 -29.19
CA GLN A 204 13.98 -26.36 -29.19
C GLN A 204 14.33 -27.21 -30.41
N GLN A 205 15.39 -26.87 -31.13
CA GLN A 205 15.90 -27.73 -32.19
C GLN A 205 17.04 -28.59 -31.64
N GLN A 206 16.94 -29.91 -31.77
CA GLN A 206 18.04 -30.81 -31.43
C GLN A 206 19.07 -30.78 -32.56
N ASP A 207 20.35 -30.79 -32.22
CA ASP A 207 21.49 -30.97 -33.14
C ASP A 207 21.70 -29.91 -34.25
N GLY A 208 21.25 -28.66 -34.04
CA GLY A 208 21.57 -27.53 -34.93
C GLY A 208 20.62 -27.36 -36.13
N PRO A 209 20.98 -26.54 -37.15
CA PRO A 209 20.05 -26.11 -38.20
C PRO A 209 19.51 -27.20 -39.15
N SER A 210 19.94 -28.44 -39.01
CA SER A 210 19.48 -29.56 -39.83
C SER A 210 19.03 -30.75 -39.00
N GLY A 211 19.08 -30.65 -37.67
CA GLY A 211 18.60 -31.69 -36.79
C GLY A 211 17.08 -31.68 -36.62
N PRO A 212 16.51 -32.78 -36.11
CA PRO A 212 15.07 -32.90 -35.91
C PRO A 212 14.56 -31.80 -34.98
N MET A 213 13.30 -31.40 -35.18
CA MET A 213 12.60 -30.54 -34.25
C MET A 213 12.58 -31.24 -32.89
N GLY A 214 13.14 -30.60 -31.87
CA GLY A 214 13.20 -31.13 -30.51
C GLY A 214 11.90 -30.88 -29.75
N LYS A 215 11.98 -30.98 -28.43
CA LYS A 215 10.80 -30.87 -27.56
C LYS A 215 10.27 -29.42 -27.55
N PRO A 216 8.99 -29.19 -27.92
CA PRO A 216 8.40 -27.87 -27.81
C PRO A 216 8.04 -27.55 -26.36
N GLU A 217 8.07 -26.26 -25.99
CA GLU A 217 7.55 -25.78 -24.69
C GLU A 217 6.08 -26.21 -24.49
N LEU A 218 5.33 -26.48 -25.55
CA LEU A 218 3.95 -26.97 -25.46
C LEU A 218 3.84 -28.49 -25.14
N ASP A 219 4.84 -29.31 -25.49
CA ASP A 219 4.87 -30.76 -25.15
C ASP A 219 5.07 -30.96 -23.64
N THR A 220 5.55 -29.93 -22.94
CA THR A 220 5.67 -30.01 -21.48
C THR A 220 4.30 -30.06 -20.82
N LEU A 221 3.24 -29.47 -21.40
CA LEU A 221 1.90 -29.44 -20.78
C LEU A 221 1.24 -30.81 -20.58
N GLY A 222 1.93 -31.88 -21.00
CA GLY A 222 1.54 -33.27 -20.81
C GLY A 222 0.92 -33.78 -22.10
N ARG A 223 1.50 -34.83 -22.68
CA ARG A 223 0.88 -35.52 -23.79
C ARG A 223 -0.45 -36.11 -23.30
N PRO A 224 -1.58 -35.78 -23.92
CA PRO A 224 -2.79 -36.57 -23.77
C PRO A 224 -2.45 -37.97 -24.27
N GLY A 225 -2.16 -38.88 -23.35
CA GLY A 225 -1.68 -40.20 -23.68
C GLY A 225 -2.71 -40.97 -24.50
N GLY A 226 -2.45 -41.14 -25.80
CA GLY A 226 -2.83 -42.32 -26.57
C GLY A 226 -4.30 -42.72 -26.62
N ILE A 227 -5.25 -41.79 -26.60
CA ILE A 227 -6.65 -42.12 -26.92
C ILE A 227 -7.13 -41.31 -28.13
N PRO A 228 -6.97 -41.83 -29.36
CA PRO A 228 -7.64 -41.28 -30.52
C PRO A 228 -9.15 -41.23 -30.26
N GLY A 229 -9.74 -40.03 -30.22
CA GLY A 229 -11.20 -39.84 -30.16
C GLY A 229 -11.85 -39.55 -28.80
N ALA A 230 -11.12 -39.29 -27.73
CA ALA A 230 -11.72 -38.85 -26.46
C ALA A 230 -12.00 -37.33 -26.48
N MET A 231 -13.25 -36.91 -26.71
CA MET A 231 -13.68 -35.52 -26.48
C MET A 231 -14.46 -35.40 -25.16
N PRO A 232 -14.25 -34.34 -24.35
CA PRO A 232 -13.24 -33.30 -24.51
C PRO A 232 -11.83 -33.81 -24.16
N TYR A 233 -10.81 -33.25 -24.81
CA TYR A 233 -9.41 -33.46 -24.43
C TYR A 233 -9.18 -32.83 -23.04
N SER A 234 -9.55 -33.56 -21.99
CA SER A 234 -9.04 -33.29 -20.66
C SER A 234 -7.56 -33.64 -20.71
N MET A 235 -6.65 -32.65 -20.71
CA MET A 235 -5.22 -32.90 -20.50
C MET A 235 -5.09 -33.60 -19.14
N PRO A 236 -4.80 -34.92 -19.09
CA PRO A 236 -4.70 -35.61 -17.82
C PRO A 236 -3.47 -35.06 -17.11
N GLY A 237 -3.69 -34.29 -16.03
CA GLY A 237 -2.64 -33.62 -15.28
C GLY A 237 -2.65 -32.09 -15.35
N ALA A 238 -3.37 -31.46 -16.29
CA ALA A 238 -3.39 -29.99 -16.41
C ALA A 238 -4.82 -29.42 -16.21
N PRO A 239 -5.35 -29.46 -14.97
CA PRO A 239 -6.78 -29.26 -14.69
C PRO A 239 -7.28 -27.83 -14.88
N PHE A 240 -6.39 -26.85 -14.98
CA PHE A 240 -6.76 -25.44 -14.97
C PHE A 240 -6.88 -24.82 -16.36
N PHE A 241 -6.42 -25.50 -17.41
CA PHE A 241 -6.51 -24.96 -18.77
C PHE A 241 -7.89 -25.15 -19.37
N THR A 242 -8.33 -24.15 -20.12
CA THR A 242 -9.63 -24.09 -20.79
C THR A 242 -9.45 -23.75 -22.26
N GLY A 243 -10.47 -24.01 -23.07
CA GLY A 243 -10.45 -23.64 -24.49
C GLY A 243 -9.40 -24.35 -25.34
N VAL A 244 -8.78 -25.43 -24.86
CA VAL A 244 -7.83 -26.25 -25.62
C VAL A 244 -8.51 -26.83 -26.85
N GLN A 245 -7.92 -26.61 -28.03
CA GLN A 245 -8.45 -27.02 -29.32
C GLN A 245 -7.69 -28.26 -29.84
N PRO A 246 -8.39 -29.22 -30.47
CA PRO A 246 -7.75 -30.37 -31.10
C PRO A 246 -7.17 -29.97 -32.47
N GLY A 247 -6.00 -29.35 -32.46
CA GLY A 247 -5.31 -28.99 -33.69
C GLY A 247 -3.96 -28.34 -33.43
N CYS A 248 -3.39 -27.77 -34.50
CA CYS A 248 -2.07 -27.15 -34.46
C CYS A 248 -2.07 -25.83 -33.69
N TYR A 249 -1.00 -25.59 -32.93
CA TYR A 249 -0.70 -24.33 -32.27
C TYR A 249 0.60 -23.75 -32.79
N TRP A 250 0.63 -22.45 -33.06
CA TRP A 250 1.84 -21.76 -33.49
C TRP A 250 2.93 -21.80 -32.43
N SER A 251 4.15 -22.07 -32.87
CA SER A 251 5.36 -21.72 -32.12
C SER A 251 6.00 -20.44 -32.67
N GLY A 252 6.82 -19.79 -31.85
CA GLY A 252 7.68 -18.67 -32.24
C GLY A 252 8.92 -19.12 -33.04
N THR A 253 9.12 -20.42 -33.25
CA THR A 253 10.28 -20.95 -33.97
C THR A 253 10.00 -20.96 -35.48
N THR A 254 10.77 -20.17 -36.23
CA THR A 254 10.78 -20.25 -37.70
C THR A 254 11.47 -21.54 -38.15
N PHE A 255 10.91 -22.22 -39.15
CA PHE A 255 11.56 -23.39 -39.72
C PHE A 255 12.79 -22.94 -40.50
N ASN A 256 13.93 -23.49 -40.13
CA ASN A 256 15.23 -23.01 -40.58
C ASN A 256 15.60 -23.43 -42.01
N VAL A 257 14.98 -24.49 -42.54
CA VAL A 257 15.17 -24.93 -43.93
C VAL A 257 14.32 -24.07 -44.87
N PHE A 258 13.08 -23.76 -44.48
CA PHE A 258 12.18 -22.88 -45.24
C PHE A 258 11.63 -21.79 -44.33
N THR A 259 12.16 -20.57 -44.46
CA THR A 259 11.83 -19.44 -43.58
C THR A 259 10.40 -18.93 -43.72
N ASP A 260 9.71 -19.31 -44.79
CA ASP A 260 8.29 -19.06 -45.02
C ASP A 260 7.39 -20.00 -44.20
N PHE A 261 7.98 -20.95 -43.47
CA PHE A 261 7.31 -21.89 -42.59
C PHE A 261 7.71 -21.64 -41.12
N ALA A 262 6.84 -22.03 -40.21
CA ALA A 262 7.11 -22.05 -38.77
C ALA A 262 6.69 -23.39 -38.18
N CYS A 263 7.29 -23.75 -37.05
CA CYS A 263 6.96 -24.96 -36.35
C CYS A 263 5.59 -24.79 -35.67
N VAL A 264 4.77 -25.83 -35.72
CA VAL A 264 3.51 -25.91 -35.00
C VAL A 264 3.50 -27.20 -34.18
N VAL A 265 2.80 -27.16 -33.07
CA VAL A 265 2.59 -28.34 -32.22
C VAL A 265 1.15 -28.78 -32.41
N ASP A 266 0.96 -29.98 -32.93
CA ASP A 266 -0.37 -30.57 -33.07
C ASP A 266 -0.80 -31.19 -31.75
N LEU A 267 -1.80 -30.58 -31.10
CA LEU A 267 -2.34 -31.14 -29.87
C LEU A 267 -3.31 -32.30 -30.11
N TYR A 268 -3.61 -32.69 -31.35
CA TYR A 268 -4.35 -33.91 -31.65
C TYR A 268 -3.48 -35.15 -31.41
N ASP A 269 -2.34 -35.27 -32.11
CA ASP A 269 -1.44 -36.44 -32.03
C ASP A 269 -0.16 -36.19 -31.20
N GLY A 270 0.12 -34.95 -30.80
CA GLY A 270 1.29 -34.57 -30.01
C GLY A 270 2.56 -34.34 -30.84
N ASP A 271 2.44 -34.24 -32.16
CA ASP A 271 3.56 -34.11 -33.08
C ASP A 271 3.96 -32.65 -33.31
N VAL A 272 5.27 -32.43 -33.51
CA VAL A 272 5.77 -31.15 -34.01
C VAL A 272 5.89 -31.23 -35.52
N VAL A 273 5.10 -30.42 -36.22
CA VAL A 273 5.11 -30.32 -37.67
C VAL A 273 5.45 -28.89 -38.10
N VAL A 274 5.47 -28.64 -39.41
CA VAL A 274 5.72 -27.32 -39.98
C VAL A 274 4.51 -26.86 -40.78
N SER A 275 4.18 -25.57 -40.67
CA SER A 275 3.07 -24.95 -41.39
C SER A 275 3.54 -23.66 -42.05
N GLY A 276 2.99 -23.36 -43.23
CA GLY A 276 3.28 -22.13 -43.95
C GLY A 276 2.74 -20.92 -43.20
N LYS A 277 3.53 -19.85 -43.09
CA LYS A 277 3.19 -18.67 -42.28
C LYS A 277 1.94 -17.91 -42.73
N THR A 278 1.47 -18.18 -43.96
CA THR A 278 0.24 -17.61 -44.53
C THR A 278 -1.03 -18.37 -44.13
N GLY A 279 -0.91 -19.60 -43.62
CA GLY A 279 -2.03 -20.37 -43.06
C GLY A 279 -2.46 -19.84 -41.70
N ALA A 280 -3.71 -20.09 -41.31
CA ALA A 280 -4.21 -19.73 -39.97
C ALA A 280 -4.16 -20.93 -39.02
N THR A 281 -3.69 -20.73 -37.79
CA THR A 281 -3.51 -21.78 -36.77
C THR A 281 -3.69 -21.18 -35.37
N PHE A 282 -3.97 -22.00 -34.35
CA PHE A 282 -4.28 -21.53 -33.00
C PHE A 282 -3.08 -20.86 -32.31
N VAL A 283 -3.37 -19.96 -31.37
CA VAL A 283 -2.36 -19.20 -30.62
C VAL A 283 -2.57 -19.41 -29.13
N TRP A 284 -1.53 -19.93 -28.47
CA TRP A 284 -1.49 -20.07 -27.01
C TRP A 284 -0.27 -19.32 -26.46
N PRO A 285 -0.45 -18.09 -25.96
CA PRO A 285 0.63 -17.28 -25.43
C PRO A 285 1.26 -17.86 -24.16
N VAL A 286 2.58 -17.74 -24.06
CA VAL A 286 3.39 -18.14 -22.92
C VAL A 286 4.38 -17.03 -22.54
N ARG A 287 4.78 -16.97 -21.28
CA ARG A 287 5.86 -16.11 -20.77
C ARG A 287 6.72 -16.86 -19.75
N ALA A 288 7.83 -16.25 -19.35
CA ALA A 288 8.55 -16.70 -18.17
C ALA A 288 7.71 -16.47 -16.90
N GLY A 289 7.65 -17.47 -16.03
CA GLY A 289 6.95 -17.45 -14.74
C GLY A 289 7.64 -16.61 -13.68
#